data_AF-A0A973B5R8-F1
#
_entry.id   AF-A0A973B5R8-F1
#
_cell.length_a   1.000
_cell.length_b   1.000
_cell.length_c   1.000
_cell.angle_alpha   90.00
_cell.angle_beta   90.00
_cell.angle_gamma   90.00
#
_symmetry.space_group_name_H-M   'P 1'
#
loop_
_entity.id
_entity.type
_entity.pdbx_description
1 polymer ?
#
loop_
_entity_poly.entity_id
_entity_poly.type
_entity_poly.pdbx_seq_one_letter_code
_entity_poly.pdbx_strand_id
1 'polypeptide(L)'
;MKNIIYLATALISLQTMAQKPFVANYDESKISPYTLPDALKTPSGQVIKDKNGWVKQKQYWLDQYSQLMFGKMPKKKISQSFQLISKKEIMDGKAIQYNWKVTLAGKYNFDVLGV
;
A
#
# COMPACT_ATOMS: atom_id res chain seq x y z
N MET A 1 17.15 51.64 -17.50
CA MET A 1 16.04 51.12 -16.67
C MET A 1 15.53 49.76 -17.16
N LYS A 2 15.15 49.58 -18.43
CA LYS A 2 14.75 48.27 -18.99
C LYS A 2 15.77 47.14 -18.74
N ASN A 3 17.07 47.40 -18.94
CA ASN A 3 18.13 46.39 -18.74
C ASN A 3 18.28 45.96 -17.27
N ILE A 4 17.96 46.84 -16.32
CA ILE A 4 17.99 46.53 -14.88
C ILE A 4 16.79 45.64 -14.51
N ILE A 5 15.63 45.86 -15.14
CA ILE A 5 14.43 45.05 -14.97
C ILE A 5 14.64 43.63 -15.53
N TYR A 6 15.29 43.49 -16.69
CA TYR A 6 15.63 42.17 -17.25
C TYR A 6 16.65 41.41 -16.40
N LEU A 7 17.62 42.11 -15.80
CA LEU A 7 18.61 41.48 -14.91
C LEU A 7 17.98 41.03 -13.59
N ALA A 8 17.05 41.83 -13.02
CA ALA A 8 16.33 41.46 -11.82
C ALA A 8 15.39 40.26 -12.03
N THR A 9 14.71 40.17 -13.18
CA THR A 9 13.87 39.01 -13.53
C THR A 9 14.69 37.73 -13.79
N ALA A 10 15.90 37.86 -14.34
CA ALA A 10 16.82 36.73 -14.50
C ALA A 10 17.41 36.23 -13.16
N LEU A 11 17.65 37.10 -12.17
CA LEU A 11 18.11 36.66 -10.84
C LEU A 11 17.01 35.94 -10.03
N ILE A 12 15.74 36.34 -10.19
CA ILE A 12 14.61 35.73 -9.49
C ILE A 12 14.32 34.32 -10.04
N SER A 13 14.55 34.07 -11.33
CA SER A 13 14.33 32.75 -11.94
C SER A 13 15.37 31.69 -11.56
N LEU A 14 16.57 32.06 -11.07
CA LEU A 14 17.54 31.10 -10.54
C LEU A 14 17.16 30.55 -9.15
N GLN A 15 16.26 31.21 -8.41
CA GLN A 15 15.86 30.76 -7.07
C GLN A 15 14.72 29.73 -7.07
N THR A 16 14.11 29.44 -8.23
CA THR A 16 12.92 28.58 -8.31
C THR A 16 13.23 27.09 -8.52
N MET A 17 14.49 26.66 -8.51
CA MET A 17 14.88 25.26 -8.74
C MET A 17 15.88 24.75 -7.70
N ALA A 18 15.48 24.68 -6.43
CA ALA A 18 16.21 23.91 -5.42
C ALA A 18 15.27 23.42 -4.31
N GLN A 19 14.26 22.60 -4.64
CA GLN A 19 13.73 21.70 -3.62
C GLN A 19 14.86 20.74 -3.25
N LYS A 20 15.41 20.90 -2.04
CA LYS A 20 16.36 19.94 -1.47
C LYS A 20 15.76 18.53 -1.64
N PRO A 21 16.57 17.53 -2.03
CA PRO A 21 16.06 16.17 -2.12
C PRO A 21 15.45 15.78 -0.78
N PHE A 22 14.34 15.05 -0.82
CA PHE A 22 13.75 14.52 0.40
C PHE A 22 14.80 13.69 1.15
N VAL A 23 15.07 14.05 2.40
CA VAL A 23 15.90 13.28 3.31
C VAL A 23 14.98 12.78 4.41
N ALA A 24 14.90 11.45 4.58
CA ALA A 24 14.11 10.86 5.64
C ALA A 24 14.63 11.31 7.02
N ASN A 25 13.70 11.52 7.97
CA ASN A 25 14.08 11.83 9.33
C ASN A 25 14.60 10.58 10.05
N TYR A 26 15.77 10.67 10.67
CA TYR A 26 16.38 9.63 11.53
C TYR A 26 16.60 10.12 12.97
N ASP A 27 16.14 11.33 13.30
CA ASP A 27 16.31 11.96 14.60
C ASP A 27 14.97 11.96 15.35
N GLU A 28 14.87 11.18 16.42
CA GLU A 28 13.67 11.06 17.24
C GLU A 28 13.23 12.41 17.82
N SER A 29 14.17 13.31 18.12
CA SER A 29 13.85 14.62 18.68
C SER A 29 13.14 15.54 17.67
N LYS A 30 13.11 15.17 16.39
CA LYS A 30 12.43 15.91 15.32
C LYS A 30 11.02 15.39 15.02
N ILE A 31 10.56 14.35 15.73
CA ILE A 31 9.20 13.84 15.56
C ILE A 31 8.23 14.73 16.35
N SER A 32 7.32 15.40 15.63
CA SER A 32 6.23 16.13 16.27
C SER A 32 5.27 15.14 16.96
N PRO A 33 4.71 15.49 18.13
CA PRO A 33 3.72 14.66 18.79
C PRO A 33 2.52 14.39 17.86
N TYR A 34 2.04 13.15 17.84
CA TYR A 34 0.84 12.76 17.10
C TYR A 34 -0.02 11.83 17.95
N THR A 35 -1.32 11.79 17.65
CA THR A 35 -2.28 10.91 18.31
C THR A 35 -2.75 9.85 17.33
N LEU A 36 -2.70 8.60 17.75
CA LEU A 36 -3.28 7.50 16.97
C LEU A 36 -4.79 7.43 17.21
N PRO A 37 -5.59 7.13 16.17
CA PRO A 37 -6.99 6.78 16.36
C PRO A 37 -7.11 5.59 17.30
N ASP A 38 -8.08 5.64 18.21
CA ASP A 38 -8.34 4.54 19.12
C ASP A 38 -9.07 3.42 18.38
N ALA A 39 -8.39 2.28 18.17
CA ALA A 39 -8.93 1.14 17.45
C ALA A 39 -10.19 0.55 18.10
N LEU A 40 -10.35 0.74 19.42
CA LEU A 40 -11.45 0.23 20.25
C LEU A 40 -12.48 1.31 20.58
N LYS A 41 -12.47 2.45 19.90
CA LYS A 41 -13.57 3.41 19.92
C LYS A 41 -14.26 3.49 18.57
N THR A 42 -15.58 3.57 18.60
CA THR A 42 -16.36 3.90 17.42
C THR A 42 -16.09 5.34 16.99
N PRO A 43 -16.47 5.73 15.75
CA PRO A 43 -16.43 7.13 15.33
C PRO A 43 -17.23 8.10 16.21
N SER A 44 -18.25 7.59 16.91
CA SER A 44 -19.04 8.35 17.90
C SER A 44 -18.39 8.42 19.28
N GLY A 45 -17.21 7.82 19.49
CA GLY A 45 -16.47 7.81 20.75
C GLY A 45 -16.87 6.71 21.73
N GLN A 46 -17.78 5.80 21.35
CA GLN A 46 -18.19 4.70 22.21
C GLN A 46 -17.08 3.65 22.31
N VAL A 47 -16.74 3.26 23.54
CA VAL A 47 -15.75 2.19 23.78
C VAL A 47 -16.34 0.82 23.47
N ILE A 48 -15.63 0.07 22.63
CA ILE A 48 -15.89 -1.34 22.33
C ILE A 48 -15.35 -2.20 23.47
N LYS A 49 -16.24 -2.94 24.14
CA LYS A 49 -15.91 -3.72 25.34
C LYS A 49 -15.89 -5.23 25.13
N ASP A 50 -16.38 -5.71 23.99
CA ASP A 50 -16.57 -7.13 23.75
C ASP A 50 -16.30 -7.52 22.29
N LYS A 51 -16.26 -8.84 22.06
CA LYS A 51 -16.00 -9.44 20.74
C LYS A 51 -17.03 -9.03 19.69
N ASN A 52 -18.31 -8.92 20.06
CA ASN A 52 -19.38 -8.61 19.10
C ASN A 52 -19.27 -7.16 18.63
N GLY A 53 -18.95 -6.23 19.54
CA GLY A 53 -18.60 -4.86 19.22
C GLY A 53 -17.36 -4.78 18.33
N TRP A 54 -16.33 -5.58 18.61
CA TRP A 54 -15.12 -5.62 17.78
C TRP A 54 -15.40 -6.09 16.36
N VAL A 55 -16.24 -7.10 16.14
CA VAL A 55 -16.58 -7.58 14.79
C VAL A 55 -17.19 -6.45 13.95
N LYS A 56 -18.08 -5.63 14.55
CA LYS A 56 -18.65 -4.45 13.87
C LYS A 56 -17.60 -3.38 13.59
N GLN A 57 -16.76 -3.07 14.58
CA GLN A 57 -15.69 -2.07 14.46
C GLN A 57 -14.62 -2.48 13.44
N LYS A 58 -14.29 -3.77 13.35
CA LYS A 58 -13.37 -4.31 12.35
C LYS A 58 -13.88 -4.04 10.94
N GLN A 59 -15.17 -4.19 10.69
CA GLN A 59 -15.73 -3.89 9.36
C GLN A 59 -15.58 -2.41 9.02
N TYR A 60 -15.83 -1.51 9.98
CA TYR A 60 -15.57 -0.08 9.81
C TYR A 60 -14.11 0.19 9.41
N TRP A 61 -13.14 -0.40 10.12
CA TRP A 61 -11.72 -0.23 9.78
C TRP A 61 -11.39 -0.74 8.38
N LEU A 62 -11.88 -1.92 8.00
CA LEU A 62 -11.68 -2.46 6.65
C LEU A 62 -12.24 -1.52 5.58
N ASP A 63 -13.39 -0.89 5.84
CA ASP A 63 -13.98 0.08 4.92
C ASP A 63 -13.11 1.35 4.83
N GLN A 64 -12.59 1.86 5.95
CA GLN A 64 -11.67 3.01 5.95
C GLN A 64 -10.38 2.71 5.18
N TYR A 65 -9.75 1.56 5.43
CA TYR A 65 -8.55 1.13 4.71
C TYR A 65 -8.81 0.99 3.21
N SER A 66 -9.95 0.41 2.85
CA SER A 66 -10.35 0.25 1.46
C SER A 66 -10.66 1.57 0.77
N GLN A 67 -11.24 2.55 1.47
CA GLN A 67 -11.59 3.84 0.89
C GLN A 67 -10.41 4.81 0.79
N LEU A 68 -9.51 4.80 1.79
CA LEU A 68 -8.51 5.86 1.95
C LEU A 68 -7.09 5.41 1.59
N MET A 69 -6.79 4.11 1.59
CA MET A 69 -5.42 3.61 1.44
C MET A 69 -5.25 2.63 0.27
N PHE A 70 -6.01 1.53 0.24
CA PHE A 70 -5.72 0.41 -0.65
C PHE A 70 -6.68 0.25 -1.83
N GLY A 71 -7.84 0.93 -1.80
CA GLY A 71 -8.89 0.76 -2.80
C GLY A 71 -9.86 -0.38 -2.48
N LYS A 72 -10.97 -0.43 -3.23
CA LYS A 72 -12.03 -1.45 -3.10
C LYS A 72 -11.76 -2.65 -3.98
N MET A 73 -11.72 -3.85 -3.39
CA MET A 73 -11.68 -5.09 -4.15
C MET A 73 -12.95 -5.22 -5.01
N PRO A 74 -12.84 -5.39 -6.33
CA PRO A 74 -14.00 -5.57 -7.20
C PRO A 74 -14.82 -6.80 -6.78
N LYS A 75 -16.16 -6.65 -6.77
CA LYS A 75 -17.08 -7.75 -6.40
C LYS A 75 -17.31 -8.75 -7.54
N LYS A 76 -16.96 -8.38 -8.78
CA LYS A 76 -17.15 -9.22 -9.96
C LYS A 76 -16.24 -10.44 -9.84
N LYS A 77 -16.85 -11.62 -9.72
CA LYS A 77 -16.12 -12.89 -9.83
C LYS A 77 -15.61 -13.04 -11.26
N ILE A 78 -14.35 -13.44 -11.39
CA ILE A 78 -13.73 -13.80 -12.65
C ILE A 78 -13.46 -15.30 -12.66
N SER A 79 -13.49 -15.93 -13.83
CA SER A 79 -13.07 -17.32 -13.97
C SER A 79 -11.59 -17.46 -13.57
N GLN A 80 -11.26 -18.56 -12.92
CA GLN A 80 -9.91 -18.88 -12.50
C GLN A 80 -9.65 -20.35 -12.82
N SER A 81 -8.54 -20.66 -13.47
CA SER A 81 -8.09 -22.05 -13.66
C SER A 81 -6.62 -22.18 -13.29
N PHE A 82 -6.28 -23.38 -12.82
CA PHE A 82 -4.96 -23.72 -12.32
C PHE A 82 -4.48 -24.97 -13.05
N GLN A 83 -3.26 -24.93 -13.58
CA GLN A 83 -2.63 -26.08 -14.22
C GLN A 83 -1.25 -26.29 -13.59
N LEU A 84 -1.01 -27.48 -13.05
CA LEU A 84 0.33 -27.85 -12.59
C LEU A 84 1.26 -27.98 -13.80
N ILE A 85 2.31 -27.17 -13.84
CA ILE A 85 3.35 -27.22 -14.88
C ILE A 85 4.40 -28.26 -14.48
N SER A 86 4.85 -28.22 -13.23
CA SER A 86 5.87 -29.14 -12.74
C SER A 86 5.83 -29.31 -11.23
N LYS A 87 6.24 -30.50 -10.78
CA LYS A 87 6.52 -30.84 -9.39
C LYS A 87 7.93 -31.43 -9.33
N LYS A 88 8.80 -30.90 -8.47
CA LYS A 88 10.20 -31.34 -8.36
C LYS A 88 10.64 -31.41 -6.90
N GLU A 89 11.38 -32.44 -6.55
CA GLU A 89 12.15 -32.44 -5.32
C GLU A 89 13.33 -31.48 -5.45
N ILE A 90 13.57 -30.70 -4.40
CA ILE A 90 14.67 -29.77 -4.27
C ILE A 90 15.32 -29.95 -2.91
N MET A 91 16.46 -29.27 -2.67
CA MET A 91 17.16 -29.30 -1.38
C MET A 91 17.48 -30.74 -0.91
N ASP A 92 17.99 -31.58 -1.82
CA ASP A 92 18.30 -32.99 -1.56
C ASP A 92 17.08 -33.77 -1.00
N GLY A 93 15.90 -33.52 -1.56
CA GLY A 93 14.65 -34.19 -1.18
C GLY A 93 13.97 -33.62 0.05
N LYS A 94 14.46 -32.51 0.62
CA LYS A 94 13.88 -31.89 1.84
C LYS A 94 12.68 -30.99 1.55
N ALA A 95 12.47 -30.60 0.29
CA ALA A 95 11.32 -29.81 -0.12
C ALA A 95 10.84 -30.19 -1.52
N ILE A 96 9.59 -29.83 -1.83
CA ILE A 96 8.98 -30.06 -3.13
C ILE A 96 8.55 -28.71 -3.72
N GLN A 97 9.18 -28.33 -4.82
CA GLN A 97 8.75 -27.17 -5.59
C GLN A 97 7.57 -27.52 -6.50
N TYR A 98 6.55 -26.66 -6.51
CA TYR A 98 5.44 -26.67 -7.44
C TYR A 98 5.47 -25.41 -8.31
N ASN A 99 5.34 -25.58 -9.63
CA ASN A 99 5.08 -24.47 -10.54
C ASN A 99 3.68 -24.64 -11.11
N TRP A 100 2.84 -23.62 -10.92
CA TRP A 100 1.46 -23.59 -11.38
C TRP A 100 1.28 -22.51 -12.42
N LYS A 101 0.57 -22.80 -13.51
CA LYS A 101 0.00 -21.77 -14.37
C LYS A 101 -1.35 -21.37 -13.82
N VAL A 102 -1.55 -20.09 -13.59
CA VAL A 102 -2.84 -19.51 -13.19
C VAL A 102 -3.38 -18.68 -14.35
N THR A 103 -4.61 -18.97 -14.75
CA THR A 103 -5.34 -18.20 -15.76
C THR A 103 -6.52 -17.49 -15.11
N LEU A 104 -6.57 -16.17 -15.22
CA LEU A 104 -7.66 -15.33 -14.74
C LEU A 104 -8.48 -14.78 -15.91
N ALA A 105 -9.80 -14.76 -15.75
CA ALA A 105 -10.78 -14.29 -16.73
C ALA A 105 -10.62 -14.94 -18.13
N GLY A 106 -10.01 -16.13 -18.20
CA GLY A 106 -9.70 -16.81 -19.47
C GLY A 106 -8.66 -16.09 -20.35
N LYS A 107 -8.02 -15.03 -19.85
CA LYS A 107 -7.15 -14.16 -20.66
C LYS A 107 -5.79 -13.91 -20.04
N TYR A 108 -5.73 -13.71 -18.73
CA TYR A 108 -4.50 -13.29 -18.05
C TYR A 108 -3.80 -14.50 -17.46
N ASN A 109 -2.61 -14.82 -17.97
CA ASN A 109 -1.83 -15.97 -17.56
C ASN A 109 -0.58 -15.52 -16.78
N PHE A 110 -0.29 -16.18 -15.67
CA PHE A 110 0.96 -16.03 -14.95
C PHE A 110 1.34 -17.33 -14.24
N ASP A 111 2.63 -17.52 -14.03
CA ASP A 111 3.16 -18.69 -13.35
C ASP A 111 3.41 -18.35 -11.88
N VAL A 112 2.99 -19.25 -10.99
CA VAL A 112 3.15 -19.15 -9.54
C VAL A 112 4.07 -20.27 -9.09
N LEU A 113 5.16 -19.89 -8.46
CA LEU A 113 6.10 -20.81 -7.82
C LEU A 113 5.75 -20.95 -6.35
N GLY A 114 5.55 -22.19 -5.91
CA GLY A 114 5.41 -22.56 -4.50
C GLY A 114 6.48 -23.57 -4.10
N VAL A 115 6.92 -23.52 -2.86
CA VAL A 115 7.87 -24.45 -2.22
C VAL A 115 7.29 -24.95 -0.92
#